data_AF-A0A9P5XCE5-F1
#
_entry.id   AF-A0A9P5XCE5-F1
#
_cell.length_a   1.000
_cell.length_b   1.000
_cell.length_c   1.000
_cell.angle_alpha   90.00
_cell.angle_beta   90.00
_cell.angle_gamma   90.00
#
_symmetry.space_group_name_H-M   'P 1'
#
loop_
_entity.id
_entity.type
_entity.pdbx_description
1 polymer ?
#
loop_
_entity_poly.entity_id
_entity_poly.type
_entity_poly.pdbx_seq_one_letter_code
_entity_poly.pdbx_strand_id
1 'polypeptide(L)'
;MSSPDVIPNTAEIPLPPGMTLEQFQDLQAHLIRIAITASVAFGVITWDYFIQLPSELALYRAKEKNIWTAPATWWFIVLRYSGIVAALPALFFTAAQSDFCQVPVSISAAGAILTVASSGAIFWYRVRALWSGSRFVSAVTGFFYIVMVGCWITVSTQFRSDTGPHTPFLSNCQLHPVAPWAPMSYASSVAFDSCVLVFTLAKFHGNFSASRSKVGRQVYNDNLLYFFLMTAANITVLSIQAQRDPKFNLIKPAAVPFSTLMTVTMGTRVFLNLRLFNERQRNNLTGNSLPLAAHGQHSNPTSSASSNPARQPLAFNTGSKQYGPYGEPYDPPFEGTGSKRTLAEPL
;
A
#
# COMPACT_ATOMS: atom_id res chain seq x y z
N MET A 1 62.44 -15.23 36.45
CA MET A 1 62.22 -15.00 35.02
C MET A 1 60.83 -15.53 34.68
N SER A 2 59.84 -14.64 34.69
CA SER A 2 58.47 -14.93 34.28
C SER A 2 58.43 -14.95 32.75
N SER A 3 58.00 -16.08 32.17
CA SER A 3 57.76 -16.19 30.74
C SER A 3 56.69 -15.17 30.34
N PRO A 4 56.88 -14.41 29.25
CA PRO A 4 55.89 -13.46 28.78
C PRO A 4 54.62 -14.21 28.38
N ASP A 5 53.48 -13.83 28.97
CA ASP A 5 52.16 -14.34 28.60
C ASP A 5 51.92 -14.04 27.11
N VAL A 6 51.92 -15.11 26.31
CA VAL A 6 51.53 -15.04 24.91
C VAL A 6 50.03 -14.79 24.90
N ILE A 7 49.63 -13.53 24.70
CA ILE A 7 48.24 -13.16 24.45
C ILE A 7 47.82 -13.89 23.16
N PRO A 8 46.89 -14.86 23.21
CA PRO A 8 46.43 -15.51 22.00
C PRO A 8 45.68 -14.48 21.15
N ASN A 9 46.31 -14.05 20.05
CA ASN A 9 45.75 -13.07 19.10
C ASN A 9 44.71 -13.70 18.15
N THR A 10 44.25 -14.91 18.45
CA THR A 10 43.22 -15.63 17.71
C THR A 10 41.96 -15.70 18.55
N ALA A 11 40.91 -15.00 18.14
CA ALA A 11 39.60 -15.16 18.71
C ALA A 11 39.10 -16.58 18.41
N GLU A 12 39.04 -17.44 19.42
CA GLU A 12 38.38 -18.74 19.31
C GLU A 12 36.87 -18.48 19.19
N ILE A 13 36.34 -18.67 17.99
CA ILE A 13 34.89 -18.63 17.76
C ILE A 13 34.37 -20.02 18.09
N PRO A 14 33.63 -20.21 19.20
CA PRO A 14 33.06 -21.52 19.52
C PRO A 14 32.09 -21.92 18.40
N LEU A 15 32.45 -22.95 17.66
CA LEU A 15 31.60 -23.52 16.61
C LEU A 15 30.49 -24.36 17.26
N PRO A 16 29.25 -24.29 16.75
CA PRO A 16 28.21 -25.23 17.14
C PRO A 16 28.67 -26.68 16.90
N PRO A 17 28.32 -27.63 17.78
CA PRO A 17 28.73 -29.01 17.61
C PRO A 17 28.22 -29.57 16.27
N GLY A 18 29.12 -30.08 15.45
CA GLY A 18 28.80 -30.71 14.16
C GLY A 18 28.69 -29.76 12.95
N MET A 19 28.98 -28.47 13.09
CA MET A 19 29.01 -27.52 11.98
C MET A 19 30.45 -27.21 11.55
N THR A 20 30.72 -27.23 10.25
CA THR A 20 32.04 -26.80 9.73
C THR A 20 32.14 -25.27 9.72
N LEU A 21 33.36 -24.74 9.74
CA LEU A 21 33.61 -23.29 9.70
C LEU A 21 32.94 -22.63 8.47
N GLU A 22 32.99 -23.29 7.32
CA GLU A 22 32.39 -22.79 6.07
C GLU A 22 30.85 -22.70 6.16
N GLN A 23 30.20 -23.70 6.75
CA GLN A 23 28.76 -23.70 6.96
C GLN A 23 28.32 -22.56 7.90
N PHE A 24 29.11 -22.32 8.95
CA PHE A 24 28.83 -21.24 9.88
C PHE A 24 28.97 -19.86 9.22
N GLN A 25 30.02 -19.66 8.42
CA GLN A 25 30.21 -18.41 7.67
C GLN A 25 29.10 -18.16 6.65
N ASP A 26 28.64 -19.20 5.94
CA ASP A 26 27.53 -19.08 4.98
C ASP A 26 26.22 -18.72 5.70
N LEU A 27 25.95 -19.34 6.85
CA LEU A 27 24.78 -19.03 7.67
C LEU A 27 24.82 -17.58 8.18
N GLN A 28 25.96 -17.11 8.68
CA GLN A 28 26.11 -15.72 9.13
C GLN A 28 25.93 -14.73 7.98
N ALA A 29 26.52 -15.00 6.81
CA ALA A 29 26.34 -14.18 5.63
C ALA A 29 24.87 -14.12 5.21
N HIS A 30 24.13 -15.22 5.34
CA HIS A 30 22.71 -15.27 5.06
C HIS A 30 21.89 -14.42 6.04
N LEU A 31 22.13 -14.55 7.35
CA LEU A 31 21.45 -13.78 8.38
C LEU A 31 21.70 -12.28 8.24
N ILE A 32 22.95 -11.88 7.95
CA ILE A 32 23.31 -10.47 7.71
C ILE A 32 22.51 -9.90 6.54
N ARG A 33 22.42 -10.63 5.42
CA ARG A 33 21.66 -10.17 4.24
C ARG A 33 20.18 -10.01 4.57
N ILE A 34 19.58 -10.97 5.26
CA ILE A 34 18.18 -10.89 5.68
C ILE A 34 17.98 -9.67 6.59
N ALA A 35 18.82 -9.48 7.60
CA ALA A 35 18.74 -8.34 8.52
C ALA A 35 18.88 -6.99 7.79
N ILE A 36 19.80 -6.86 6.84
CA ILE A 36 19.95 -5.65 6.01
C ILE A 36 18.69 -5.42 5.18
N THR A 37 18.18 -6.44 4.48
CA THR A 37 16.97 -6.31 3.66
C THR A 37 15.74 -5.96 4.49
N ALA A 38 15.58 -6.57 5.66
CA ALA A 38 14.50 -6.25 6.60
C ALA A 38 14.62 -4.82 7.15
N SER A 39 15.83 -4.37 7.46
CA SER A 39 16.10 -3.00 7.92
C SER A 39 15.77 -1.96 6.83
N VAL A 40 16.19 -2.22 5.60
CA VAL A 40 15.88 -1.36 4.45
C VAL A 40 14.38 -1.34 4.19
N ALA A 41 13.71 -2.50 4.17
CA ALA A 41 12.27 -2.60 3.97
C ALA A 41 11.50 -1.84 5.05
N PHE A 42 11.86 -2.04 6.32
CA PHE A 42 11.29 -1.29 7.44
C PHE A 42 11.50 0.21 7.28
N GLY A 43 12.73 0.66 6.99
CA GLY A 43 13.05 2.06 6.76
C GLY A 43 12.20 2.69 5.65
N VAL A 44 12.02 2.00 4.52
CA VAL A 44 11.18 2.49 3.41
C VAL A 44 9.70 2.53 3.79
N ILE A 45 9.18 1.51 4.48
CA ILE A 45 7.78 1.50 4.97
C ILE A 45 7.54 2.65 5.94
N THR A 46 8.43 2.85 6.90
CA THR A 46 8.35 3.93 7.88
C THR A 46 8.47 5.30 7.21
N TRP A 47 9.37 5.46 6.23
CA TRP A 47 9.50 6.67 5.44
C TRP A 47 8.22 6.99 4.64
N ASP A 48 7.68 6.00 3.92
CA ASP A 48 6.44 6.14 3.16
C ASP A 48 5.25 6.45 4.09
N TYR A 49 5.23 5.88 5.29
CA TYR A 49 4.28 6.21 6.34
C TYR A 49 4.36 7.69 6.72
N PHE A 50 5.54 8.22 7.04
CA PHE A 50 5.66 9.63 7.43
C PHE A 50 5.31 10.60 6.30
N ILE A 51 5.69 10.30 5.05
CA ILE A 51 5.34 11.14 3.90
C ILE A 51 3.83 11.25 3.70
N GLN A 52 3.10 10.15 3.88
CA GLN A 52 1.66 10.12 3.61
C GLN A 52 0.80 10.56 4.81
N LEU A 53 1.37 10.60 6.01
CA LEU A 53 0.65 10.95 7.24
C LEU A 53 -0.10 12.30 7.16
N PRO A 54 0.44 13.38 6.56
CA PRO A 54 -0.28 14.65 6.46
C PRO A 54 -1.55 14.55 5.60
N SER A 55 -1.48 13.80 4.48
CA SER A 55 -2.64 13.59 3.61
C SER A 55 -3.73 12.75 4.28
N GLU A 56 -3.35 11.78 5.09
CA GLU A 56 -4.29 10.99 5.89
C GLU A 56 -4.91 11.80 7.01
N LEU A 57 -4.12 12.62 7.69
CA LEU A 57 -4.63 13.49 8.75
C LEU A 57 -5.61 14.53 8.19
N ALA A 58 -5.35 15.04 6.99
CA ALA A 58 -6.30 15.89 6.27
C ALA A 58 -7.61 15.13 5.97
N LEU A 59 -7.52 13.87 5.54
CA LEU A 59 -8.68 13.00 5.31
C LEU A 59 -9.48 12.74 6.59
N TYR A 60 -8.82 12.49 7.72
CA TYR A 60 -9.48 12.27 9.00
C TYR A 60 -10.08 13.54 9.60
N ARG A 61 -9.48 14.71 9.33
CA ARG A 61 -9.99 16.01 9.78
C ARG A 61 -11.20 16.46 8.97
N ALA A 62 -11.30 16.08 7.69
CA ALA A 62 -12.52 16.30 6.92
C ALA A 62 -13.65 15.47 7.56
N LYS A 63 -14.44 16.11 8.44
CA LYS A 63 -15.56 15.51 9.22
C LYS A 63 -16.72 14.98 8.35
N GLU A 64 -16.47 14.59 7.11
CA GLU A 64 -17.48 13.98 6.26
C GLU A 64 -17.76 12.56 6.75
N LYS A 65 -18.90 12.38 7.41
CA LYS A 65 -19.39 11.07 7.89
C LYS A 65 -19.41 10.01 6.77
N ASN A 66 -19.58 10.42 5.51
CA ASN A 66 -19.58 9.53 4.34
C ASN A 66 -18.20 8.92 3.99
N ILE A 67 -17.08 9.43 4.51
CA ILE A 67 -15.77 8.84 4.18
C ILE A 67 -15.57 7.51 4.93
N TRP A 68 -16.10 7.43 6.15
CA TRP A 68 -15.99 6.28 7.05
C TRP A 68 -16.96 5.14 6.71
N THR A 69 -17.98 5.40 5.90
CA THR A 69 -18.92 4.38 5.43
C THR A 69 -18.36 3.55 4.27
N ALA A 70 -17.36 4.06 3.54
CA ALA A 70 -16.76 3.34 2.43
C ALA A 70 -15.85 2.20 2.93
N PRO A 71 -16.15 0.92 2.64
CA PRO A 71 -15.37 -0.22 3.14
C PRO A 71 -13.90 -0.17 2.68
N ALA A 72 -13.63 0.43 1.51
CA ALA A 72 -12.28 0.59 1.00
C ALA A 72 -11.38 1.45 1.92
N THR A 73 -11.94 2.39 2.69
CA THR A 73 -11.19 3.21 3.65
C THR A 73 -10.67 2.35 4.81
N TRP A 74 -11.48 1.42 5.32
CA TRP A 74 -11.06 0.50 6.38
C TRP A 74 -9.96 -0.44 5.90
N TRP A 75 -10.11 -1.02 4.70
CA TRP A 75 -9.07 -1.88 4.13
C TRP A 75 -7.76 -1.12 3.85
N PHE A 76 -7.84 0.16 3.46
CA PHE A 76 -6.65 1.00 3.31
C PHE A 76 -5.91 1.21 4.64
N ILE A 77 -6.65 1.48 5.73
CA ILE A 77 -6.07 1.59 7.07
C ILE A 77 -5.38 0.28 7.46
N VAL A 78 -6.08 -0.85 7.29
CA VAL A 78 -5.53 -2.18 7.59
C VAL A 78 -4.27 -2.45 6.76
N LEU A 79 -4.28 -2.15 5.45
CA LEU A 79 -3.13 -2.33 4.56
C LEU A 79 -1.89 -1.58 5.06
N ARG A 80 -2.08 -0.33 5.50
CA ARG A 80 -0.99 0.52 5.97
C ARG A 80 -0.38 0.01 7.27
N TYR A 81 -1.21 -0.24 8.28
CA TYR A 81 -0.73 -0.66 9.59
C TYR A 81 -0.23 -2.11 9.58
N SER A 82 -0.81 -2.98 8.75
CA SER A 82 -0.33 -4.36 8.59
C SER A 82 1.07 -4.43 8.00
N GLY A 83 1.47 -3.49 7.12
CA GLY A 83 2.85 -3.37 6.65
C GLY A 83 3.85 -3.13 7.77
N ILE A 84 3.52 -2.27 8.74
CA ILE A 84 4.36 -2.01 9.92
C ILE A 84 4.38 -3.24 10.83
N VAL A 85 3.22 -3.87 11.06
CA VAL A 85 3.10 -5.10 11.85
C VAL A 85 3.85 -6.27 11.20
N ALA A 86 4.00 -6.29 9.88
CA ALA A 86 4.83 -7.27 9.18
C ALA A 86 6.33 -6.95 9.35
N ALA A 87 6.73 -5.69 9.13
CA ALA A 87 8.14 -5.32 9.06
C ALA A 87 8.82 -5.16 10.43
N LEU A 88 8.11 -4.68 11.46
CA LEU A 88 8.70 -4.43 12.78
C LEU A 88 9.13 -5.71 13.51
N PRO A 89 8.29 -6.77 13.61
CA PRO A 89 8.73 -8.04 14.19
C PRO A 89 9.78 -8.71 13.30
N ALA A 90 9.72 -8.51 11.98
CA ALA A 90 10.76 -8.98 11.06
C ALA A 90 12.13 -8.38 11.35
N LEU A 91 12.17 -7.07 11.66
CA LEU A 91 13.38 -6.42 12.12
C LEU A 91 13.83 -6.96 13.48
N PHE A 92 12.90 -7.15 14.42
CA PHE A 92 13.22 -7.61 15.76
C PHE A 92 13.81 -9.03 15.76
N PHE A 93 13.19 -10.00 15.08
CA PHE A 93 13.72 -11.36 15.03
C PHE A 93 14.99 -11.49 14.17
N THR A 94 15.34 -10.50 13.35
CA THR A 94 16.60 -10.53 12.57
C THR A 94 17.74 -9.82 13.27
N ALA A 95 17.46 -8.76 14.03
CA ALA A 95 18.46 -7.92 14.68
C ALA A 95 18.67 -8.21 16.17
N ALA A 96 17.62 -8.62 16.89
CA ALA A 96 17.65 -8.81 18.35
C ALA A 96 17.65 -10.29 18.73
N GLN A 97 18.39 -10.61 19.80
CA GLN A 97 18.29 -11.91 20.45
C GLN A 97 16.98 -12.01 21.21
N SER A 98 16.34 -13.17 21.14
CA SER A 98 15.09 -13.42 21.85
C SER A 98 15.00 -14.88 22.26
N ASP A 99 14.48 -15.13 23.46
CA ASP A 99 14.13 -16.48 23.90
C ASP A 99 12.84 -16.98 23.22
N PHE A 100 12.03 -16.06 22.68
CA PHE A 100 10.71 -16.32 22.11
C PHE A 100 10.64 -16.04 20.61
N CYS A 101 11.49 -16.69 19.81
CA CYS A 101 11.57 -16.48 18.36
C CYS A 101 10.25 -16.72 17.59
N GLN A 102 9.41 -17.65 18.05
CA GLN A 102 8.15 -17.97 17.38
C GLN A 102 7.14 -16.82 17.40
N VAL A 103 7.15 -15.97 18.43
CA VAL A 103 6.21 -14.86 18.58
C VAL A 103 6.38 -13.80 17.48
N PRO A 104 7.56 -13.18 17.27
CA PRO A 104 7.75 -12.19 16.22
C PRO A 104 7.57 -12.77 14.82
N VAL A 105 7.97 -14.03 14.58
CA VAL A 105 7.72 -14.71 13.29
C VAL A 105 6.22 -14.85 13.03
N SER A 106 5.44 -15.25 14.03
CA SER A 106 3.98 -15.40 13.90
C SER A 106 3.28 -14.06 13.69
N ILE A 107 3.69 -13.00 14.41
CA ILE A 107 3.15 -11.64 14.23
C ILE A 107 3.51 -11.10 12.84
N SER A 108 4.76 -11.29 12.40
CA SER A 108 5.22 -10.89 11.06
C SER A 108 4.39 -11.59 9.97
N ALA A 109 4.14 -12.90 10.13
CA ALA A 109 3.34 -13.68 9.20
C ALA A 109 1.87 -13.19 9.18
N ALA A 110 1.29 -12.90 10.33
CA ALA A 110 -0.05 -12.32 10.43
C ALA A 110 -0.13 -10.94 9.74
N GLY A 111 0.88 -10.08 9.93
CA GLY A 111 0.99 -8.80 9.24
C GLY A 111 1.06 -8.96 7.71
N ALA A 112 1.81 -9.96 7.22
CA ALA A 112 1.89 -10.27 5.80
C ALA A 112 0.52 -10.75 5.24
N ILE A 113 -0.18 -11.63 5.95
CA ILE A 113 -1.54 -12.08 5.57
C ILE A 113 -2.48 -10.88 5.51
N LEU A 114 -2.47 -10.01 6.52
CA LEU A 114 -3.32 -8.82 6.57
C LEU A 114 -3.01 -7.85 5.41
N THR A 115 -1.74 -7.70 5.05
CA THR A 115 -1.30 -6.89 3.89
C THR A 115 -1.87 -7.44 2.59
N VAL A 116 -1.76 -8.75 2.36
CA VAL A 116 -2.25 -9.41 1.15
C VAL A 116 -3.78 -9.42 1.10
N ALA A 117 -4.44 -9.71 2.22
CA ALA A 117 -5.89 -9.72 2.32
C ALA A 117 -6.48 -8.31 2.08
N SER A 118 -5.91 -7.29 2.71
CA SER A 118 -6.40 -5.91 2.55
C SER A 118 -6.18 -5.36 1.14
N SER A 119 -5.01 -5.59 0.54
CA SER A 119 -4.76 -5.20 -0.87
C SER A 119 -5.69 -5.94 -1.83
N GLY A 120 -5.88 -7.25 -1.64
CA GLY A 120 -6.82 -8.06 -2.41
C GLY A 120 -8.26 -7.56 -2.29
N ALA A 121 -8.70 -7.22 -1.08
CA ALA A 121 -10.03 -6.65 -0.85
C ALA A 121 -10.21 -5.32 -1.60
N ILE A 122 -9.23 -4.42 -1.55
CA ILE A 122 -9.27 -3.13 -2.28
C ILE A 122 -9.44 -3.38 -3.79
N PHE A 123 -8.73 -4.34 -4.36
CA PHE A 123 -8.84 -4.66 -5.79
C PHE A 123 -10.19 -5.26 -6.14
N TRP A 124 -10.67 -6.17 -5.30
CA TRP A 124 -11.98 -6.77 -5.47
C TRP A 124 -13.10 -5.72 -5.47
N TYR A 125 -13.11 -4.79 -4.51
CA TYR A 125 -14.08 -3.69 -4.47
C TYR A 125 -13.98 -2.80 -5.71
N ARG A 126 -12.76 -2.52 -6.20
CA ARG A 126 -12.56 -1.72 -7.42
C ARG A 126 -13.12 -2.40 -8.65
N VAL A 127 -12.87 -3.69 -8.84
CA VAL A 127 -13.43 -4.44 -9.99
C VAL A 127 -14.95 -4.49 -9.90
N ARG A 128 -15.50 -4.71 -8.70
CA ARG A 128 -16.95 -4.69 -8.46
C ARG A 128 -17.58 -3.35 -8.84
N ALA A 129 -16.96 -2.24 -8.43
CA ALA A 129 -17.40 -0.89 -8.79
C ALA A 129 -17.30 -0.63 -10.31
N LEU A 130 -16.21 -1.08 -10.94
CA LEU A 130 -15.95 -0.89 -12.37
C LEU A 130 -16.97 -1.63 -13.25
N TRP A 131 -17.44 -2.80 -12.81
CA TRP A 131 -18.40 -3.63 -13.55
C TRP A 131 -19.86 -3.35 -13.22
N SER A 132 -20.17 -2.21 -12.59
CA SER A 132 -21.53 -1.74 -12.31
C SER A 132 -22.42 -2.79 -11.64
N GLY A 133 -21.85 -3.66 -10.80
CA GLY A 133 -22.61 -4.68 -10.06
C GLY A 133 -22.88 -6.00 -10.80
N SER A 134 -22.18 -6.31 -11.90
CA SER A 134 -22.22 -7.65 -12.49
C SER A 134 -21.85 -8.71 -11.44
N ARG A 135 -22.85 -9.49 -11.02
CA ARG A 135 -22.69 -10.52 -9.97
C ARG A 135 -21.68 -11.58 -10.38
N PHE A 136 -21.63 -11.91 -11.67
CA PHE A 136 -20.70 -12.90 -12.20
C PHE A 136 -19.24 -12.48 -12.01
N VAL A 137 -18.87 -11.28 -12.46
CA VAL A 137 -17.49 -10.79 -12.33
C VAL A 137 -17.10 -10.68 -10.85
N SER A 138 -17.99 -10.13 -10.03
CA SER A 138 -17.76 -10.02 -8.58
C SER A 138 -17.57 -11.39 -7.91
N ALA A 139 -18.33 -12.42 -8.32
CA ALA A 139 -18.22 -13.77 -7.79
C ALA A 139 -16.91 -14.45 -8.21
N VAL A 140 -16.51 -14.33 -9.47
CA VAL A 140 -15.25 -14.89 -9.98
C VAL A 140 -14.06 -14.24 -9.26
N THR A 141 -13.99 -12.92 -9.20
CA THR A 141 -12.89 -12.24 -8.48
C THR A 141 -12.91 -12.54 -6.98
N GLY A 142 -14.10 -12.67 -6.38
CA GLY A 142 -14.24 -13.04 -4.97
C GLY A 142 -13.75 -14.46 -4.67
N PHE A 143 -14.00 -15.39 -5.59
CA PHE A 143 -13.47 -16.76 -5.50
C PHE A 143 -11.94 -16.77 -5.51
N PHE A 144 -11.30 -16.12 -6.48
CA PHE A 144 -9.83 -16.02 -6.53
C PHE A 144 -9.25 -15.32 -5.31
N TYR A 145 -9.94 -14.31 -4.77
CA TYR A 145 -9.56 -13.64 -3.53
C TYR A 145 -9.55 -14.61 -2.33
N ILE A 146 -10.63 -15.38 -2.14
CA ILE A 146 -10.71 -16.37 -1.04
C ILE A 146 -9.62 -17.43 -1.18
N VAL A 147 -9.39 -17.93 -2.39
CA VAL A 147 -8.32 -18.91 -2.67
C VAL A 147 -6.95 -18.31 -2.33
N MET A 148 -6.67 -17.08 -2.78
CA MET A 148 -5.42 -16.38 -2.46
C MET A 148 -5.21 -16.27 -0.95
N VAL A 149 -6.19 -15.73 -0.21
CA VAL A 149 -6.09 -15.58 1.25
C VAL A 149 -5.92 -16.94 1.95
N GLY A 150 -6.66 -17.96 1.51
CA GLY A 150 -6.55 -19.32 2.03
C GLY A 150 -5.16 -19.93 1.83
N CYS A 151 -4.55 -19.76 0.66
CA CYS A 151 -3.17 -20.19 0.42
C CYS A 151 -2.18 -19.46 1.33
N TRP A 152 -2.32 -18.15 1.53
CA TRP A 152 -1.44 -17.38 2.42
C TRP A 152 -1.56 -17.79 3.89
N ILE A 153 -2.77 -18.04 4.39
CA ILE A 153 -2.99 -18.57 5.74
C ILE A 153 -2.34 -19.97 5.87
N THR A 154 -2.56 -20.83 4.88
CA THR A 154 -2.03 -22.21 4.89
C THR A 154 -0.50 -22.21 4.91
N VAL A 155 0.16 -21.38 4.10
CA VAL A 155 1.63 -21.25 4.10
C VAL A 155 2.13 -20.67 5.43
N SER A 156 1.49 -19.63 5.94
CA SER A 156 1.92 -18.95 7.17
C SER A 156 1.83 -19.82 8.43
N THR A 157 0.85 -20.73 8.51
CA THR A 157 0.73 -21.67 9.63
C THR A 157 1.88 -22.69 9.71
N GLN A 158 2.67 -22.82 8.65
CA GLN A 158 3.85 -23.69 8.63
C GLN A 158 5.14 -22.98 9.04
N PHE A 159 5.12 -21.66 9.27
CA PHE A 159 6.31 -20.97 9.75
C PHE A 159 6.60 -21.37 11.20
N ARG A 160 7.70 -22.10 11.37
CA ARG A 160 8.25 -22.46 12.67
C ARG A 160 9.64 -21.85 12.80
N SER A 161 9.93 -21.36 13.99
CA SER A 161 11.26 -20.88 14.34
C SER A 161 11.64 -21.39 15.72
N ASP A 162 12.87 -21.87 15.84
CA ASP A 162 13.43 -22.29 17.11
C ASP A 162 14.48 -21.29 17.58
N THR A 163 14.67 -21.26 18.88
CA THR A 163 15.72 -20.47 19.53
C THR A 163 17.04 -21.21 19.38
N GLY A 164 17.94 -20.67 18.56
CA GLY A 164 19.29 -21.17 18.38
C GLY A 164 20.23 -20.75 19.51
N PRO A 165 21.49 -21.21 19.49
CA PRO A 165 22.50 -20.80 20.45
C PRO A 165 22.74 -19.28 20.39
N HIS A 166 23.13 -18.68 21.52
CA HIS A 166 23.47 -17.25 21.56
C HIS A 166 24.62 -16.94 20.59
N THR A 167 24.36 -16.04 19.64
CA THR A 167 25.36 -15.52 18.71
C THR A 167 25.91 -14.20 19.22
N PRO A 168 27.20 -13.88 19.10
CA PRO A 168 27.74 -12.60 19.60
C PRO A 168 27.14 -11.38 18.90
N PHE A 169 26.59 -11.57 17.70
CA PHE A 169 25.95 -10.54 16.89
C PHE A 169 24.68 -11.13 16.23
N LEU A 170 23.70 -10.27 15.93
CA LEU A 170 22.39 -10.60 15.33
C LEU A 170 21.48 -11.45 16.22
N SER A 171 20.34 -11.85 15.67
CA SER A 171 19.42 -12.75 16.34
C SER A 171 19.93 -14.19 16.39
N ASN A 172 19.59 -14.87 17.47
CA ASN A 172 19.72 -16.31 17.66
C ASN A 172 18.54 -17.11 17.05
N CYS A 173 17.56 -16.45 16.45
CA CYS A 173 16.39 -17.11 15.88
C CYS A 173 16.71 -17.85 14.57
N GLN A 174 16.39 -19.15 14.53
CA GLN A 174 16.55 -19.99 13.35
C GLN A 174 15.18 -20.31 12.74
N LEU A 175 14.97 -19.90 11.49
CA LEU A 175 13.75 -20.23 10.76
C LEU A 175 13.87 -21.64 10.17
N HIS A 176 12.87 -22.48 10.40
CA HIS A 176 12.81 -23.80 9.77
C HIS A 176 12.61 -23.69 8.26
N PRO A 177 13.11 -24.68 7.48
CA PRO A 177 12.88 -24.71 6.05
C PRO A 177 11.39 -24.67 5.76
N VAL A 178 10.99 -23.68 4.96
CA VAL A 178 9.60 -23.50 4.56
C VAL A 178 9.17 -24.68 3.72
N ALA A 179 7.92 -25.12 3.88
CA ALA A 179 7.35 -26.22 3.11
C ALA A 179 7.53 -26.00 1.59
N PRO A 180 7.82 -27.06 0.80
CA PRO A 180 8.13 -26.94 -0.62
C PRO A 180 6.97 -26.39 -1.48
N TRP A 181 5.75 -26.38 -0.93
CA TRP A 181 4.56 -25.83 -1.56
C TRP A 181 4.30 -24.35 -1.20
N ALA A 182 5.20 -23.69 -0.46
CA ALA A 182 5.12 -22.25 -0.20
C ALA A 182 4.95 -21.36 -1.44
N PRO A 183 5.53 -21.68 -2.62
CA PRO A 183 5.28 -20.91 -3.84
C PRO A 183 3.79 -20.86 -4.27
N MET A 184 2.94 -21.75 -3.76
CA MET A 184 1.50 -21.74 -4.07
C MET A 184 0.79 -20.45 -3.59
N SER A 185 1.25 -19.79 -2.52
CA SER A 185 0.68 -18.50 -2.10
C SER A 185 0.95 -17.38 -3.10
N TYR A 186 2.14 -17.37 -3.70
CA TYR A 186 2.47 -16.42 -4.76
C TYR A 186 1.76 -16.75 -6.07
N ALA A 187 1.64 -18.05 -6.40
CA ALA A 187 0.90 -18.48 -7.58
C ALA A 187 -0.57 -18.05 -7.52
N SER A 188 -1.21 -18.17 -6.36
CA SER A 188 -2.60 -17.72 -6.19
C SER A 188 -2.73 -16.20 -6.20
N SER A 189 -1.77 -15.44 -5.67
CA SER A 189 -1.71 -13.97 -5.84
C SER A 189 -1.57 -13.56 -7.30
N VAL A 190 -0.67 -14.20 -8.07
CA VAL A 190 -0.55 -13.95 -9.52
C VAL A 190 -1.84 -14.26 -10.25
N ALA A 191 -2.51 -15.37 -9.92
CA ALA A 191 -3.78 -15.74 -10.52
C ALA A 191 -4.88 -14.70 -10.23
N PHE A 192 -4.97 -14.24 -8.98
CA PHE A 192 -5.89 -13.18 -8.57
C PHE A 192 -5.60 -11.85 -9.32
N ASP A 193 -4.35 -11.39 -9.32
CA ASP A 193 -3.97 -10.14 -9.99
C ASP A 193 -4.17 -10.22 -11.50
N SER A 194 -3.85 -11.35 -12.13
CA SER A 194 -4.08 -11.57 -13.56
C SER A 194 -5.58 -11.54 -13.88
N CYS A 195 -6.42 -12.12 -13.02
CA CYS A 195 -7.87 -12.08 -13.16
C CYS A 195 -8.40 -10.64 -13.06
N VAL A 196 -7.94 -9.87 -12.07
CA VAL A 196 -8.27 -8.44 -11.91
C VAL A 196 -7.82 -7.63 -13.12
N LEU A 197 -6.60 -7.86 -13.61
CA LEU A 197 -6.02 -7.19 -14.76
C LEU A 197 -6.82 -7.49 -16.04
N VAL A 198 -7.16 -8.76 -16.30
CA VAL A 198 -7.95 -9.18 -17.45
C VAL A 198 -9.34 -8.56 -17.43
N PHE A 199 -10.04 -8.58 -16.29
CA PHE A 199 -11.37 -7.94 -16.20
C PHE A 199 -11.30 -6.41 -16.35
N THR A 200 -10.23 -5.80 -15.85
CA THR A 200 -9.99 -4.36 -16.00
C THR A 200 -9.77 -4.03 -17.48
N LEU A 201 -8.87 -4.74 -18.17
CA LEU A 201 -8.61 -4.60 -19.61
C LEU A 201 -9.83 -4.88 -20.48
N ALA A 202 -10.58 -5.95 -20.19
CA ALA A 202 -11.79 -6.30 -20.93
C ALA A 202 -12.83 -5.16 -20.87
N LYS A 203 -12.98 -4.54 -19.69
CA LYS A 203 -13.86 -3.37 -19.55
C LYS A 203 -13.36 -2.18 -20.36
N PHE A 204 -12.05 -1.95 -20.40
CA PHE A 204 -11.46 -0.87 -21.19
C PHE A 204 -11.72 -1.04 -22.68
N HIS A 205 -11.52 -2.24 -23.21
CA HIS A 205 -11.77 -2.54 -24.61
C HIS A 205 -13.26 -2.40 -24.99
N GLY A 206 -14.19 -2.82 -24.12
CA GLY A 206 -15.61 -2.72 -24.38
C GLY A 206 -16.19 -1.30 -24.30
N ASN A 207 -15.65 -0.45 -23.42
CA ASN A 207 -16.19 0.88 -23.13
C ASN A 207 -15.30 2.03 -23.65
N PHE A 208 -14.71 1.87 -24.85
CA PHE A 208 -13.82 2.89 -25.43
C PHE A 208 -14.46 4.29 -25.50
N SER A 209 -15.79 4.35 -25.67
CA SER A 209 -16.57 5.60 -25.74
C SER A 209 -16.64 6.37 -24.40
N ALA A 210 -16.58 5.68 -23.25
CA ALA A 210 -16.62 6.31 -21.92
C ALA A 210 -15.29 6.97 -21.53
N SER A 211 -14.20 6.70 -22.27
CA SER A 211 -12.86 7.26 -22.02
C SER A 211 -12.63 8.67 -22.61
N ARG A 212 -13.65 9.31 -23.21
CA ARG A 212 -13.47 10.59 -23.91
C ARG A 212 -12.98 11.74 -23.02
N SER A 213 -13.16 11.66 -21.69
CA SER A 213 -12.53 12.63 -20.78
C SER A 213 -11.03 12.35 -20.66
N LYS A 214 -10.21 13.31 -21.13
CA LYS A 214 -8.73 13.26 -21.02
C LYS A 214 -8.27 12.93 -19.60
N VAL A 215 -8.98 13.47 -18.61
CA VAL A 215 -8.66 13.32 -17.19
C VAL A 215 -9.01 11.91 -16.69
N GLY A 216 -10.18 11.38 -17.06
CA GLY A 216 -10.58 10.02 -16.70
C GLY A 216 -9.65 8.95 -17.30
N ARG A 217 -9.17 9.18 -18.52
CA ARG A 217 -8.20 8.30 -19.20
C ARG A 217 -6.86 8.26 -18.46
N GLN A 218 -6.36 9.40 -17.99
CA GLN A 218 -5.11 9.45 -17.24
C GLN A 218 -5.20 8.66 -15.93
N VAL A 219 -6.24 8.91 -15.13
CA VAL A 219 -6.46 8.22 -13.85
C VAL A 219 -6.61 6.70 -14.05
N TYR A 220 -7.29 6.30 -15.13
CA TYR A 220 -7.43 4.90 -15.45
C TYR A 220 -6.10 4.26 -15.86
N ASN A 221 -5.29 4.95 -16.66
CA ASN A 221 -3.96 4.49 -17.03
C ASN A 221 -3.06 4.31 -15.80
N ASP A 222 -3.14 5.21 -14.82
CA ASP A 222 -2.37 5.09 -13.57
C ASP A 222 -2.80 3.84 -12.78
N ASN A 223 -4.11 3.54 -12.73
CA ASN A 223 -4.61 2.32 -12.09
C ASN A 223 -4.22 1.06 -12.86
N LEU A 224 -4.26 1.09 -14.19
CA LEU A 224 -3.86 -0.03 -15.03
C LEU A 224 -2.37 -0.34 -14.87
N LEU A 225 -1.53 0.70 -14.93
CA LEU A 225 -0.08 0.59 -14.74
C LEU A 225 0.22 -0.04 -13.38
N TYR A 226 -0.54 0.33 -12.35
CA TYR A 226 -0.40 -0.26 -11.04
C TYR A 226 -0.77 -1.75 -11.00
N PHE A 227 -1.92 -2.15 -11.56
CA PHE A 227 -2.28 -3.58 -11.62
C PHE A 227 -1.23 -4.38 -12.39
N PHE A 228 -0.70 -3.80 -13.47
CA PHE A 228 0.37 -4.42 -14.24
C PHE A 228 1.66 -4.57 -13.43
N LEU A 229 2.11 -3.51 -12.73
CA LEU A 229 3.31 -3.54 -11.89
C LEU A 229 3.17 -4.52 -10.73
N MET A 230 1.99 -4.60 -10.09
CA MET A 230 1.72 -5.54 -9.02
C MET A 230 1.76 -6.99 -9.52
N THR A 231 1.12 -7.25 -10.67
CA THR A 231 1.17 -8.56 -11.34
C THR A 231 2.61 -8.93 -11.69
N ALA A 232 3.38 -8.01 -12.25
CA ALA A 232 4.78 -8.22 -12.62
C ALA A 232 5.67 -8.50 -11.41
N ALA A 233 5.46 -7.79 -10.30
CA ALA A 233 6.17 -8.02 -9.04
C ALA A 233 5.86 -9.42 -8.48
N ASN A 234 4.59 -9.81 -8.45
CA ASN A 234 4.19 -11.15 -8.00
C ASN A 234 4.69 -12.27 -8.92
N ILE A 235 4.72 -12.06 -10.24
CA ILE A 235 5.34 -13.00 -11.20
C ILE A 235 6.85 -13.11 -10.95
N THR A 236 7.52 -11.99 -10.70
CA THR A 236 8.96 -11.98 -10.41
C THR A 236 9.27 -12.77 -9.13
N VAL A 237 8.51 -12.53 -8.07
CA VAL A 237 8.66 -13.27 -6.80
C VAL A 237 8.34 -14.75 -6.99
N LEU A 238 7.26 -15.08 -7.71
CA LEU A 238 6.93 -16.46 -8.05
C LEU A 238 8.06 -17.15 -8.83
N SER A 239 8.66 -16.46 -9.80
CA SER A 239 9.75 -16.98 -10.62
C SER A 239 11.00 -17.26 -9.79
N ILE A 240 11.34 -16.37 -8.86
CA ILE A 240 12.45 -16.57 -7.90
C ILE A 240 12.16 -17.76 -6.97
N GLN A 241 10.93 -17.87 -6.46
CA GLN A 241 10.53 -18.95 -5.55
C GLN A 241 10.42 -20.32 -6.26
N ALA A 242 10.06 -20.33 -7.54
CA ALA A 242 9.95 -21.54 -8.34
C ALA A 242 11.31 -22.16 -8.71
N GLN A 243 12.39 -21.40 -8.62
CA GLN A 243 13.74 -21.92 -8.90
C GLN A 243 14.17 -22.90 -7.79
N ARG A 244 14.44 -24.14 -8.20
CA ARG A 244 14.94 -25.22 -7.32
C ARG A 244 16.45 -25.17 -7.09
N ASP A 245 17.16 -24.40 -7.90
CA ASP A 245 18.61 -24.33 -7.81
C ASP A 245 19.06 -23.83 -6.43
N PRO A 246 19.98 -24.54 -5.75
CA PRO A 246 20.39 -24.21 -4.40
C PRO A 246 21.07 -22.83 -4.30
N LYS A 247 21.61 -22.32 -5.42
CA LYS A 247 22.19 -20.99 -5.54
C LYS A 247 21.18 -19.87 -5.21
N PHE A 248 19.89 -20.09 -5.44
CA PHE A 248 18.85 -19.10 -5.17
C PHE A 248 18.23 -19.21 -3.78
N ASN A 249 18.64 -20.20 -2.97
CA ASN A 249 18.15 -20.32 -1.59
C ASN A 249 18.50 -19.07 -0.76
N LEU A 250 19.56 -18.35 -1.13
CA LEU A 250 19.96 -17.09 -0.51
C LEU A 250 18.98 -15.92 -0.79
N ILE A 251 18.24 -15.95 -1.90
CA ILE A 251 17.38 -14.85 -2.35
C ILE A 251 15.92 -15.05 -1.89
N LYS A 252 15.48 -16.31 -1.70
CA LYS A 252 14.10 -16.65 -1.35
C LYS A 252 13.56 -15.93 -0.11
N PRO A 253 14.32 -15.80 1.00
CA PRO A 253 13.81 -15.10 2.20
C PRO A 253 13.66 -13.60 2.00
N ALA A 254 14.47 -12.97 1.14
CA ALA A 254 14.39 -11.55 0.82
C ALA A 254 13.18 -11.20 -0.07
N ALA A 255 12.62 -12.18 -0.77
CA ALA A 255 11.49 -11.96 -1.67
C ALA A 255 10.19 -11.61 -0.93
N VAL A 256 9.98 -12.16 0.28
CA VAL A 256 8.75 -11.91 1.07
C VAL A 256 8.69 -10.44 1.54
N PRO A 257 9.71 -9.88 2.24
CA PRO A 257 9.69 -8.48 2.63
C PRO A 257 9.59 -7.53 1.42
N PHE A 258 10.23 -7.88 0.30
CA PHE A 258 10.15 -7.09 -0.93
C PHE A 258 8.71 -7.05 -1.50
N SER A 259 8.04 -8.19 -1.61
CA SER A 259 6.65 -8.25 -2.05
C SER A 259 5.72 -7.45 -1.14
N THR A 260 5.87 -7.60 0.17
CA THR A 260 5.11 -6.83 1.17
C THR A 260 5.36 -5.33 1.04
N LEU A 261 6.62 -4.93 0.93
CA LEU A 261 7.02 -3.53 0.73
C LEU A 261 6.35 -2.93 -0.50
N MET A 262 6.42 -3.63 -1.64
CA MET A 262 5.81 -3.19 -2.89
C MET A 262 4.29 -3.10 -2.77
N THR A 263 3.64 -4.09 -2.15
CA THR A 263 2.19 -4.12 -1.93
C THR A 263 1.73 -2.94 -1.09
N VAL A 264 2.40 -2.67 0.03
CA VAL A 264 2.03 -1.59 0.96
C VAL A 264 2.27 -0.23 0.31
N THR A 265 3.48 0.02 -0.21
CA THR A 265 3.86 1.35 -0.74
C THR A 265 3.07 1.71 -2.00
N MET A 266 2.85 0.76 -2.90
CA MET A 266 2.09 1.03 -4.11
C MET A 266 0.58 1.09 -3.83
N GLY A 267 0.06 0.19 -3.00
CA GLY A 267 -1.36 0.15 -2.66
C GLY A 267 -1.84 1.42 -1.95
N THR A 268 -1.01 1.97 -1.06
CA THR A 268 -1.35 3.22 -0.35
C THR A 268 -1.38 4.43 -1.28
N ARG A 269 -0.35 4.61 -2.11
CA ARG A 269 -0.25 5.73 -3.07
C ARG A 269 -1.40 5.74 -4.06
N VAL A 270 -1.77 4.58 -4.58
CA VAL A 270 -2.84 4.48 -5.58
C VAL A 270 -4.20 4.78 -4.96
N PHE A 271 -4.44 4.37 -3.71
CA PHE A 271 -5.67 4.73 -3.01
C PHE A 271 -5.77 6.25 -2.78
N LEU A 272 -4.69 6.88 -2.31
CA LEU A 272 -4.65 8.33 -2.08
C LEU A 272 -4.82 9.13 -3.38
N ASN A 273 -4.14 8.73 -4.46
CA ASN A 273 -4.26 9.38 -5.77
C ASN A 273 -5.69 9.35 -6.31
N LEU A 274 -6.38 8.20 -6.17
CA LEU A 274 -7.78 8.09 -6.55
C LEU A 274 -8.72 8.93 -5.70
N ARG A 275 -8.46 9.03 -4.40
CA ARG A 275 -9.27 9.86 -3.51
C ARG A 275 -9.13 11.35 -3.83
N LEU A 276 -7.90 11.83 -3.95
CA LEU A 276 -7.62 13.21 -4.36
C LEU A 276 -8.26 13.53 -5.71
N PHE A 277 -8.28 12.55 -6.62
CA PHE A 277 -8.94 12.69 -7.89
C PHE A 277 -10.45 12.86 -7.77
N ASN A 278 -11.12 11.96 -7.04
CA ASN A 278 -12.57 12.02 -6.81
C ASN A 278 -12.97 13.34 -6.12
N GLU A 279 -12.14 13.83 -5.21
CA GLU A 279 -12.37 15.11 -4.55
C GLU A 279 -12.28 16.29 -5.52
N ARG A 280 -11.24 16.34 -6.38
CA ARG A 280 -11.13 17.35 -7.44
C ARG A 280 -12.31 17.30 -8.40
N GLN A 281 -12.75 16.10 -8.77
CA GLN A 281 -13.91 15.94 -9.65
C GLN A 281 -15.19 16.45 -8.98
N ARG A 282 -15.39 16.17 -7.69
CA ARG A 282 -16.53 16.68 -6.92
C ARG A 282 -16.49 18.21 -6.84
N ASN A 283 -15.33 18.81 -6.58
CA ASN A 283 -15.16 20.26 -6.50
C ASN A 283 -15.40 20.96 -7.85
N ASN A 284 -15.03 20.32 -8.96
CA ASN A 284 -15.33 20.83 -10.30
C ASN A 284 -16.83 20.78 -10.61
N LEU A 285 -17.54 19.73 -10.13
CA LEU A 285 -18.99 19.59 -10.33
C LEU A 285 -19.81 20.57 -9.48
N THR A 286 -19.33 20.92 -8.28
CA THR A 286 -20.03 21.87 -7.41
C THR A 286 -19.87 23.33 -7.82
N GLY A 287 -19.15 23.63 -8.90
CA GLY A 287 -18.98 25.00 -9.40
C GLY A 287 -18.16 25.90 -8.48
N ASN A 288 -17.69 25.39 -7.34
CA ASN A 288 -16.67 26.02 -6.50
C ASN A 288 -15.29 25.81 -7.14
N SER A 289 -15.15 26.18 -8.42
CA SER A 289 -13.85 26.53 -8.95
C SER A 289 -13.32 27.64 -8.05
N LEU A 290 -12.50 27.25 -7.06
CA LEU A 290 -11.57 28.16 -6.40
C LEU A 290 -11.02 29.03 -7.52
N PRO A 291 -11.23 30.36 -7.51
CA PRO A 291 -10.63 31.22 -8.49
C PRO A 291 -9.15 30.92 -8.39
N LEU A 292 -8.63 30.18 -9.37
CA LEU A 292 -7.22 29.88 -9.52
C LEU A 292 -6.60 31.25 -9.43
N ALA A 293 -5.93 31.54 -8.30
CA ALA A 293 -5.40 32.86 -8.03
C ALA A 293 -4.60 33.20 -9.28
N ALA A 294 -5.18 34.08 -10.10
CA ALA A 294 -4.52 34.68 -11.23
C ALA A 294 -3.47 35.53 -10.54
N HIS A 295 -2.34 34.88 -10.23
CA HIS A 295 -1.17 35.55 -9.76
C HIS A 295 -0.78 36.45 -10.91
N GLY A 296 -1.19 37.71 -10.77
CA GLY A 296 -1.13 38.69 -11.81
C GLY A 296 0.29 38.84 -12.29
N GLN A 297 0.56 38.34 -13.50
CA GLN A 297 1.51 38.99 -14.37
C GLN A 297 0.87 40.29 -14.85
N HIS A 298 0.90 41.30 -13.98
CA HIS A 298 0.72 42.68 -14.37
C HIS A 298 2.10 43.22 -14.75
N SER A 299 2.59 42.87 -15.94
CA SER A 299 3.70 43.58 -16.56
C SER A 299 3.13 44.81 -17.26
N ASN A 300 3.06 45.93 -16.51
CA ASN A 300 2.89 47.24 -17.12
C ASN A 300 4.19 47.64 -17.82
N PRO A 301 4.16 47.99 -19.11
CA PRO A 301 5.26 48.71 -19.72
C PRO A 301 5.20 50.18 -19.25
N THR A 302 6.36 50.64 -18.81
CA THR A 302 6.79 52.01 -18.57
C THR A 302 6.20 53.04 -19.54
N SER A 303 5.44 54.00 -19.01
CA SER A 303 5.42 55.37 -19.52
C SER A 303 4.85 56.38 -18.51
N SER A 304 5.58 57.50 -18.40
CA SER A 304 5.20 58.84 -17.93
C SER A 304 4.83 59.08 -16.46
N ALA A 305 5.84 59.64 -15.76
CA ALA A 305 5.79 60.87 -14.96
C ALA A 305 4.42 61.52 -14.66
N SER A 306 4.08 61.68 -13.38
CA SER A 306 3.64 62.96 -12.79
C SER A 306 3.48 62.83 -11.28
N SER A 307 4.01 63.83 -10.59
CA SER A 307 4.03 64.08 -9.15
C SER A 307 2.65 64.26 -8.52
N ASN A 308 2.40 63.66 -7.35
CA ASN A 308 2.03 64.42 -6.13
C ASN A 308 1.91 63.55 -4.87
N PRO A 309 2.33 64.05 -3.69
CA PRO A 309 2.19 63.37 -2.40
C PRO A 309 1.06 63.98 -1.55
N ALA A 310 0.16 63.16 -0.99
CA ALA A 310 -0.63 63.54 0.17
C ALA A 310 -1.20 62.31 0.91
N ARG A 311 -0.77 62.17 2.16
CA ARG A 311 -1.50 61.69 3.36
C ARG A 311 -3.01 61.41 3.16
N GLN A 312 -3.52 60.27 3.66
CA GLN A 312 -4.08 60.02 5.02
C GLN A 312 -4.95 58.72 5.04
N PRO A 313 -5.61 58.26 6.15
CA PRO A 313 -5.53 56.88 6.63
C PRO A 313 -6.88 56.10 6.64
N LEU A 314 -6.79 54.82 7.04
CA LEU A 314 -7.80 53.95 7.68
C LEU A 314 -9.30 54.25 7.45
N ALA A 315 -9.99 53.29 6.81
CA ALA A 315 -11.42 53.05 7.06
C ALA A 315 -11.71 51.54 7.08
N PHE A 316 -12.11 51.08 8.25
CA PHE A 316 -12.75 49.80 8.53
C PHE A 316 -14.16 49.87 7.93
N ASN A 317 -14.51 49.01 6.98
CA ASN A 317 -15.88 48.95 6.44
C ASN A 317 -16.48 47.56 6.68
N THR A 318 -17.35 47.53 7.69
CA THR A 318 -18.29 46.47 8.02
C THR A 318 -19.51 46.53 7.10
N GLY A 319 -19.86 45.39 6.51
CA GLY A 319 -21.24 45.10 6.13
C GLY A 319 -21.59 45.35 4.66
N SER A 320 -21.64 44.27 3.88
CA SER A 320 -22.44 44.23 2.66
C SER A 320 -23.40 43.04 2.73
N LYS A 321 -24.68 43.38 2.88
CA LYS A 321 -25.83 42.54 2.59
C LYS A 321 -25.71 41.98 1.17
N GLN A 322 -25.85 40.68 1.00
CA GLN A 322 -25.95 40.06 -0.32
C GLN A 322 -27.43 39.77 -0.60
N TYR A 323 -28.08 40.69 -1.31
CA TYR A 323 -29.33 40.40 -2.01
C TYR A 323 -28.98 39.67 -3.31
N GLY A 324 -29.64 38.54 -3.56
CA GLY A 324 -29.65 37.91 -4.87
C GLY A 324 -30.60 38.65 -5.81
N PRO A 325 -30.36 38.55 -7.12
CA PRO A 325 -31.44 38.59 -8.09
C PRO A 325 -31.33 37.37 -9.01
N TYR A 326 -32.34 36.52 -9.01
CA TYR A 326 -33.06 36.02 -10.19
C TYR A 326 -34.05 34.96 -9.70
N GLY A 327 -35.31 35.39 -9.64
CA GLY A 327 -36.45 34.50 -9.50
C GLY A 327 -36.84 33.96 -10.86
N GLU A 328 -37.11 32.67 -10.91
CA GLU A 328 -38.07 32.06 -11.83
C GLU A 328 -39.00 31.16 -10.98
N PRO A 329 -40.33 31.22 -11.18
CA PRO A 329 -41.25 30.33 -10.50
C PRO A 329 -41.21 28.94 -11.14
N TYR A 330 -41.03 27.92 -10.31
CA TYR A 330 -41.09 26.52 -10.72
C TYR A 330 -42.52 25.99 -10.49
N ASP A 331 -43.25 25.73 -11.58
CA ASP A 331 -44.51 24.98 -11.56
C ASP A 331 -44.22 23.48 -11.36
N PRO A 332 -44.81 22.81 -10.36
CA PRO A 332 -44.65 21.36 -10.19
C PRO A 332 -45.61 20.59 -11.12
N PRO A 333 -45.13 19.64 -11.94
CA PRO A 333 -46.03 18.70 -12.59
C PRO A 333 -46.40 17.57 -11.62
N PHE A 334 -47.68 17.58 -11.27
CA PHE A 334 -48.59 16.44 -11.18
C PHE A 334 -48.07 15.11 -10.59
N GLU A 335 -48.68 14.80 -9.45
CA GLU A 335 -48.84 13.51 -8.79
C GLU A 335 -49.22 12.40 -9.78
N GLY A 336 -48.30 11.46 -9.99
CA GLY A 336 -48.48 10.24 -10.76
C GLY A 336 -48.15 9.02 -9.88
N THR A 337 -49.20 8.31 -9.52
CA THR A 337 -49.29 7.10 -8.71
C THR A 337 -48.26 6.00 -9.01
N GLY A 338 -47.68 5.45 -7.92
CA GLY A 338 -47.48 4.01 -7.73
C GLY A 338 -46.37 3.31 -8.52
N SER A 339 -45.15 3.29 -7.99
CA SER A 339 -44.23 2.16 -8.23
C SER A 339 -43.30 1.94 -7.05
N LYS A 340 -43.57 0.87 -6.28
CA LYS A 340 -42.66 0.36 -5.25
C LYS A 340 -41.35 -0.06 -5.91
N ARG A 341 -40.33 0.80 -5.84
CA ARG A 341 -38.93 0.40 -6.08
C ARG A 341 -38.26 0.10 -4.75
N THR A 342 -37.96 -1.18 -4.60
CA THR A 342 -37.11 -1.78 -3.60
C THR A 342 -35.80 -0.99 -3.46
N LEU A 343 -35.58 -0.44 -2.27
CA LEU A 343 -34.31 0.11 -1.81
C LEU A 343 -33.22 -0.96 -1.94
N ALA A 344 -32.27 -0.74 -2.83
CA ALA A 344 -30.95 -1.35 -2.76
C ALA A 344 -29.99 -0.27 -2.26
N GLU A 345 -29.65 -0.34 -0.98
CA GLU A 345 -28.50 0.37 -0.40
C GLU A 345 -27.20 -0.07 -1.10
N PRO A 346 -26.30 0.86 -1.46
CA PRO A 346 -24.94 0.52 -1.81
C PRO A 346 -24.05 0.52 -0.55
N LEU A 347 -23.60 -0.69 -0.17
CA LEU A 347 -22.40 -0.95 0.65
C LEU A 347 -21.17 -1.12 -0.25
#